data_AF-F6DMA5-F1
#
_entry.id   AF-F6DMA5-F1
#
_cell.length_a   1.000
_cell.length_b   1.000
_cell.length_c   1.000
_cell.angle_alpha   90.00
_cell.angle_beta   90.00
_cell.angle_gamma   90.00
#
_symmetry.space_group_name_H-M   'P 1'
#
loop_
_entity.id
_entity.type
_entity.pdbx_description
1 polymer ?
#
loop_
_entity_poly.entity_id
_entity_poly.type
_entity_poly.pdbx_seq_one_letter_code
_entity_poly.pdbx_strand_id
1 'polypeptide(L)'
;MTFQGVAKCLSFVAANKLFNGLVNLINRSFVMNCKNYFQEAREEEMKANKILVTIFALVCLSAVVLTGCSTEKKYVPYENKDLQFKISIPEDWQKEENHENGTNGVAFGDPSSFSLAITAAEAPDGLTLEDSTAALVEGYKSMPGFTQVKEDKIELGKAPASKFVFTGKMEDEDMKCMIINTIKNKKAYVVLYMAIPDQYDTNLPDIEEAIKSFEFTE
;
A
#
# COMPACT_ATOMS: atom_id res chain seq x y z
N MET A 1 -19.79 -84.75 76.09
CA MET A 1 -20.63 -83.74 76.77
C MET A 1 -19.76 -82.51 76.91
N THR A 2 -19.71 -81.65 75.89
CA THR A 2 -20.59 -80.48 75.68
C THR A 2 -20.60 -79.54 76.87
N PHE A 3 -20.77 -78.26 76.52
CA PHE A 3 -21.20 -77.17 77.38
C PHE A 3 -20.06 -76.36 77.99
N GLN A 4 -20.15 -75.04 78.07
CA GLN A 4 -21.15 -74.06 77.61
C GLN A 4 -20.37 -72.73 77.71
N GLY A 5 -20.67 -71.72 76.91
CA GLY A 5 -21.67 -70.76 77.36
C GLY A 5 -21.10 -69.78 78.40
N VAL A 6 -21.29 -68.50 78.09
CA VAL A 6 -21.21 -67.36 79.03
C VAL A 6 -19.81 -66.75 79.26
N ALA A 7 -19.30 -66.07 78.23
CA ALA A 7 -18.58 -64.80 78.44
C ALA A 7 -18.74 -63.80 77.27
N LYS A 8 -19.75 -64.01 76.40
CA LYS A 8 -20.16 -63.05 75.37
C LYS A 8 -21.29 -62.18 75.92
N CYS A 9 -20.95 -61.10 76.63
CA CYS A 9 -21.92 -60.00 76.80
C CYS A 9 -21.39 -58.61 77.18
N LEU A 10 -20.10 -58.41 77.51
CA LEU A 10 -19.68 -57.09 78.03
C LEU A 10 -18.48 -56.42 77.35
N SER A 11 -18.00 -56.93 76.21
CA SER A 11 -16.98 -56.23 75.41
C SER A 11 -17.54 -55.48 74.18
N PHE A 12 -18.86 -55.52 73.94
CA PHE A 12 -19.48 -54.95 72.73
C PHE A 12 -19.88 -53.46 72.83
N VAL A 13 -19.83 -52.84 74.02
CA VAL A 13 -20.29 -51.44 74.20
C VAL A 13 -19.13 -50.43 74.23
N ALA A 14 -17.88 -50.85 74.50
CA ALA A 14 -16.73 -49.96 74.48
C ALA A 14 -16.12 -49.74 73.08
N ALA A 15 -16.37 -50.65 72.12
CA ALA A 15 -15.84 -50.52 70.75
C ALA A 15 -16.68 -49.61 69.84
N ASN A 16 -17.92 -49.28 70.20
CA ASN A 16 -18.84 -48.55 69.30
C ASN A 16 -18.82 -47.02 69.47
N LYS A 17 -18.11 -46.49 70.48
CA LYS A 17 -17.88 -45.03 70.63
C LYS A 17 -16.60 -44.55 69.95
N LEU A 18 -15.61 -45.41 69.72
CA LEU A 18 -14.39 -45.04 68.99
C LEU A 18 -14.56 -45.08 67.46
N PHE A 19 -15.48 -45.91 66.95
CA PHE A 19 -15.73 -45.99 65.50
C PHE A 19 -16.53 -44.78 64.96
N ASN A 20 -17.49 -44.25 65.72
CA ASN A 20 -18.27 -43.07 65.30
C ASN A 20 -17.52 -41.73 65.39
N GLY A 21 -16.40 -41.68 66.12
CA GLY A 21 -15.51 -40.51 66.14
C GLY A 21 -14.59 -40.42 64.92
N LEU A 22 -14.07 -41.56 64.43
CA LEU A 22 -13.16 -41.58 63.29
C LEU A 22 -13.87 -41.35 61.95
N VAL A 23 -15.11 -41.81 61.79
CA VAL A 23 -15.89 -41.62 60.55
C VAL A 23 -16.24 -40.14 60.31
N ASN A 24 -16.43 -39.34 61.36
CA ASN A 24 -16.73 -37.90 61.22
C ASN A 24 -15.50 -37.01 60.95
N LEU A 25 -14.28 -37.46 61.26
CA LEU A 25 -13.05 -36.70 60.98
C LEU A 25 -12.50 -36.96 59.57
N ILE A 26 -12.70 -38.17 59.03
CA ILE A 26 -12.28 -38.50 57.66
C ILE A 26 -13.21 -37.84 56.61
N ASN A 27 -14.51 -37.69 56.94
CA ASN A 27 -15.48 -37.14 55.98
C ASN A 27 -15.40 -35.60 55.82
N ARG A 28 -14.89 -34.86 56.81
CA ARG A 28 -14.71 -33.39 56.67
C ARG A 28 -13.44 -33.00 55.91
N SER A 29 -12.34 -33.73 56.08
CA SER A 29 -11.08 -33.42 55.37
C SER A 29 -11.10 -33.81 53.90
N PHE A 30 -11.87 -34.85 53.52
CA PHE A 30 -11.97 -35.27 52.11
C PHE A 30 -12.89 -34.38 51.28
N VAL A 31 -14.00 -33.90 51.85
CA VAL A 31 -14.96 -33.01 51.16
C VAL A 31 -14.42 -31.59 50.98
N MET A 32 -13.54 -31.12 51.88
CA MET A 32 -12.94 -29.78 51.79
C MET A 32 -11.82 -29.69 50.74
N ASN A 33 -11.10 -30.78 50.47
CA ASN A 33 -10.00 -30.77 49.50
C ASN A 33 -10.46 -30.91 48.03
N CYS A 34 -11.57 -31.60 47.77
CA CYS A 34 -12.11 -31.68 46.40
C CYS A 34 -12.77 -30.38 45.92
N LYS A 35 -13.29 -29.55 46.83
CA LYS A 35 -13.94 -28.27 46.46
C LYS A 35 -12.94 -27.21 46.01
N ASN A 36 -11.77 -27.13 46.65
CA ASN A 36 -10.73 -26.18 46.27
C ASN A 36 -10.06 -26.58 44.94
N TYR A 37 -9.80 -27.89 44.74
CA TYR A 37 -9.26 -28.40 43.48
C TYR A 37 -10.20 -28.18 42.27
N PHE A 38 -11.53 -28.27 42.49
CA PHE A 38 -12.53 -27.99 41.45
C PHE A 38 -12.79 -26.50 41.17
N GLN A 39 -12.36 -25.60 42.07
CA GLN A 39 -12.43 -24.15 41.83
C GLN A 39 -11.18 -23.61 41.16
N GLU A 40 -9.99 -24.09 41.54
CA GLU A 40 -8.72 -23.74 40.89
C GLU A 40 -8.67 -24.21 39.42
N ALA A 41 -9.10 -25.45 39.13
CA ALA A 41 -9.17 -25.94 37.75
C ALA A 41 -10.19 -25.17 36.87
N ARG A 42 -11.27 -24.65 37.47
CA ARG A 42 -12.31 -23.88 36.76
C ARG A 42 -11.87 -22.45 36.47
N GLU A 43 -10.99 -21.88 37.29
CA GLU A 43 -10.39 -20.57 37.03
C GLU A 43 -9.34 -20.61 35.91
N GLU A 44 -8.58 -21.70 35.78
CA GLU A 44 -7.64 -21.87 34.67
C GLU A 44 -8.34 -22.11 33.32
N GLU A 45 -9.40 -22.92 33.29
CA GLU A 45 -10.21 -23.10 32.07
C GLU A 45 -10.96 -21.82 31.66
N MET A 46 -11.44 -21.01 32.62
CA MET A 46 -12.04 -19.71 32.31
C MET A 46 -11.03 -18.65 31.86
N LYS A 47 -9.78 -18.69 32.35
CA LYS A 47 -8.70 -17.79 31.88
C LYS A 47 -8.27 -18.15 30.46
N ALA A 48 -8.12 -19.45 30.15
CA ALA A 48 -7.81 -19.91 28.80
C ALA A 48 -8.90 -19.56 27.78
N ASN A 49 -10.18 -19.70 28.14
CA ASN A 49 -11.30 -19.35 27.27
C ASN A 49 -11.44 -17.82 27.07
N LYS A 50 -11.16 -17.01 28.09
CA LYS A 50 -11.08 -15.55 27.95
C LYS A 50 -9.91 -15.11 27.08
N ILE A 51 -8.73 -15.72 27.20
CA ILE A 51 -7.56 -15.43 26.35
C ILE A 51 -7.84 -15.83 24.89
N LEU A 52 -8.47 -16.99 24.64
CA LEU A 52 -8.80 -17.44 23.29
C LEU A 52 -9.84 -16.54 22.60
N VAL A 53 -10.89 -16.14 23.32
CA VAL A 53 -11.91 -15.19 22.80
C VAL A 53 -11.32 -13.81 22.55
N THR A 54 -10.36 -13.37 23.36
CA THR A 54 -9.68 -12.07 23.17
C THR A 54 -8.72 -12.09 21.97
N ILE A 55 -8.00 -13.19 21.73
CA ILE A 55 -7.16 -13.36 20.53
C ILE A 55 -8.02 -13.46 19.26
N PHE A 56 -9.14 -14.19 19.29
CA PHE A 56 -10.05 -14.27 18.15
C PHE A 56 -10.71 -12.92 17.84
N ALA A 57 -11.08 -12.13 18.87
CA ALA A 57 -11.59 -10.78 18.69
C ALA A 57 -10.52 -9.80 18.14
N LEU A 58 -9.24 -9.94 18.53
CA LEU A 58 -8.12 -9.15 17.99
C LEU A 58 -7.75 -9.52 16.56
N VAL A 59 -7.81 -10.81 16.21
CA VAL A 59 -7.59 -11.29 14.82
C VAL A 59 -8.77 -10.92 13.91
N CYS A 60 -9.98 -10.84 14.44
CA CYS A 60 -11.12 -10.30 13.70
C CYS A 60 -11.09 -8.75 13.59
N LEU A 61 -10.53 -8.03 14.59
CA LEU A 61 -10.35 -6.58 14.49
C LEU A 61 -9.25 -6.17 13.51
N SER A 62 -8.23 -7.01 13.29
CA SER A 62 -7.19 -6.74 12.29
C SER A 62 -7.62 -7.08 10.85
N ALA A 63 -8.65 -7.91 10.68
CA ALA A 63 -9.18 -8.26 9.35
C ALA A 63 -10.13 -7.20 8.75
N VAL A 64 -10.61 -6.22 9.54
CA VAL A 64 -11.61 -5.23 9.11
C VAL A 64 -10.99 -3.90 8.63
N VAL A 65 -9.66 -3.72 8.72
CA VAL A 65 -9.01 -2.42 8.41
C VAL A 65 -8.46 -2.31 6.97
N LEU A 66 -8.57 -3.33 6.12
CA LEU A 66 -7.97 -3.28 4.77
C LEU A 66 -8.96 -3.21 3.60
N THR A 67 -10.27 -3.08 3.84
CA THR A 67 -11.18 -2.63 2.78
C THR A 67 -11.11 -1.11 2.67
N GLY A 68 -9.95 -0.62 2.23
CA GLY A 68 -9.86 0.70 1.61
C GLY A 68 -10.77 0.66 0.39
N CYS A 69 -11.87 1.41 0.46
CA CYS A 69 -12.68 1.70 -0.71
C CYS A 69 -11.79 2.54 -1.63
N SER A 70 -11.08 1.89 -2.56
CA SER A 70 -10.37 2.57 -3.63
C SER A 70 -11.45 3.15 -4.53
N THR A 71 -11.71 4.45 -4.39
CA THR A 71 -12.47 5.19 -5.38
C THR A 71 -11.67 5.08 -6.68
N GLU A 72 -12.21 4.34 -7.65
CA GLU A 72 -11.62 4.21 -8.98
C GLU A 72 -11.53 5.62 -9.60
N LYS A 73 -10.31 6.05 -9.93
CA LYS A 73 -10.09 7.34 -10.58
C LYS A 73 -10.73 7.30 -11.96
N LYS A 74 -11.51 8.33 -12.27
CA LYS A 74 -12.13 8.51 -13.58
C LYS A 74 -11.19 9.27 -14.50
N TYR A 75 -10.97 8.71 -15.68
CA TYR A 75 -10.17 9.32 -16.73
C TYR A 75 -11.06 9.87 -17.84
N VAL A 76 -10.72 11.05 -18.36
CA VAL A 76 -11.43 11.73 -19.44
C VAL A 76 -10.50 11.86 -20.65
N PRO A 77 -11.01 11.61 -21.88
CA PRO A 77 -10.21 11.78 -23.07
C PRO A 77 -10.00 13.27 -23.38
N TYR A 78 -8.79 13.60 -23.78
CA TYR A 78 -8.38 14.91 -24.28
C TYR A 78 -7.72 14.73 -25.64
N GLU A 79 -8.00 15.63 -26.58
CA GLU A 79 -7.42 15.66 -27.91
C GLU A 79 -6.92 17.08 -28.21
N ASN A 80 -5.65 17.19 -28.61
CA ASN A 80 -5.10 18.42 -29.15
C ASN A 80 -4.86 18.23 -30.65
N LYS A 81 -5.72 18.84 -31.46
CA LYS A 81 -5.68 18.70 -32.93
C LYS A 81 -4.49 19.44 -33.54
N ASP A 82 -4.09 20.56 -32.96
CA ASP A 82 -2.96 21.36 -33.45
C ASP A 82 -1.63 20.62 -33.24
N LEU A 83 -1.55 19.87 -32.14
CA LEU A 83 -0.41 19.02 -31.80
C LEU A 83 -0.58 17.56 -32.24
N GLN A 84 -1.69 17.19 -32.88
CA GLN A 84 -1.95 15.86 -33.44
C GLN A 84 -1.77 14.69 -32.45
N PHE A 85 -2.36 14.82 -31.25
CA PHE A 85 -2.41 13.71 -30.30
C PHE A 85 -3.70 13.69 -29.49
N LYS A 86 -3.97 12.54 -28.88
CA LYS A 86 -4.95 12.38 -27.81
C LYS A 86 -4.38 11.58 -26.65
N ILE A 87 -4.93 11.81 -25.47
CA ILE A 87 -4.51 11.20 -24.20
C ILE A 87 -5.70 11.16 -23.24
N SER A 88 -5.76 10.18 -22.35
CA SER A 88 -6.73 10.14 -21.25
C SER A 88 -6.05 10.59 -19.95
N ILE A 89 -6.66 11.54 -19.26
CA ILE A 89 -6.12 12.13 -18.00
C ILE A 89 -7.15 12.02 -16.88
N PRO A 90 -6.74 11.98 -15.61
CA PRO A 90 -7.67 12.09 -14.49
C PRO A 90 -8.57 13.33 -14.58
N GLU A 91 -9.86 13.17 -14.27
CA GLU A 91 -10.86 14.25 -14.36
C GLU A 91 -10.59 15.44 -13.41
N ASP A 92 -9.85 15.19 -12.33
CA ASP A 92 -9.52 16.19 -11.30
C ASP A 92 -8.27 17.02 -11.63
N TRP A 93 -7.53 16.69 -12.69
CA TRP A 93 -6.35 17.45 -13.10
C TRP A 93 -6.73 18.79 -13.71
N GLN A 94 -6.03 19.84 -13.31
CA GLN A 94 -6.13 21.14 -13.97
C GLN A 94 -5.46 21.06 -15.34
N LYS A 95 -5.95 21.85 -16.30
CA LYS A 95 -5.40 21.94 -17.65
C LYS A 95 -5.01 23.39 -17.95
N GLU A 96 -3.80 23.56 -18.45
CA GLU A 96 -3.30 24.85 -18.93
C GLU A 96 -2.77 24.69 -20.36
N GLU A 97 -3.24 25.51 -21.28
CA GLU A 97 -2.76 25.55 -22.66
C GLU A 97 -1.91 26.80 -22.86
N ASN A 98 -0.67 26.61 -23.29
CA ASN A 98 0.25 27.70 -23.59
C ASN A 98 0.39 27.84 -25.12
N HIS A 99 -0.08 28.97 -25.63
CA HIS A 99 0.05 29.38 -27.04
C HIS A 99 1.05 30.52 -27.23
N GLU A 100 1.83 30.87 -26.19
CA GLU A 100 2.77 31.99 -26.22
C GLU A 100 4.20 31.55 -26.60
N ASN A 101 4.91 32.41 -27.33
CA ASN A 101 6.33 32.26 -27.69
C ASN A 101 6.72 31.04 -28.55
N GLY A 102 5.80 30.54 -29.39
CA GLY A 102 6.13 29.60 -30.47
C GLY A 102 6.39 28.16 -30.03
N THR A 103 6.21 27.84 -28.74
CA THR A 103 6.16 26.46 -28.25
C THR A 103 4.70 26.12 -27.96
N ASN A 104 4.04 25.43 -28.89
CA ASN A 104 2.67 24.96 -28.68
C ASN A 104 2.72 23.80 -27.68
N GLY A 105 2.01 23.94 -26.56
CA GLY A 105 2.00 22.94 -25.51
C GLY A 105 0.75 22.96 -24.64
N VAL A 106 0.53 21.84 -23.96
CA VAL A 106 -0.51 21.72 -22.93
C VAL A 106 0.11 21.06 -21.70
N ALA A 107 -0.27 21.55 -20.52
CA ALA A 107 0.10 20.99 -19.24
C ALA A 107 -1.14 20.52 -18.48
N PHE A 108 -0.98 19.43 -17.73
CA PHE A 108 -2.00 18.88 -16.86
C PHE A 108 -1.43 18.60 -15.47
N GLY A 109 -2.25 18.73 -14.43
CA GLY A 109 -1.90 18.30 -13.09
C GLY A 109 -2.34 19.28 -12.01
N ASP A 110 -1.52 19.42 -10.98
CA ASP A 110 -1.67 20.39 -9.91
C ASP A 110 -0.46 21.35 -9.94
N PRO A 111 -0.66 22.62 -10.37
CA PRO A 111 0.42 23.58 -10.51
C PRO A 111 1.28 23.79 -9.26
N SER A 112 0.78 23.41 -8.08
CA SER A 112 1.52 23.53 -6.82
C SER A 112 2.42 22.33 -6.48
N SER A 113 2.28 21.19 -7.18
CA SER A 113 2.93 19.95 -6.75
C SER A 113 3.47 19.07 -7.88
N PHE A 114 2.78 18.98 -9.03
CA PHE A 114 3.24 18.21 -10.18
C PHE A 114 2.61 18.65 -11.49
N SER A 115 3.30 18.38 -12.60
CA SER A 115 2.80 18.69 -13.95
C SER A 115 3.22 17.63 -14.96
N LEU A 116 2.30 17.28 -15.86
CA LEU A 116 2.51 16.55 -17.10
C LEU A 116 2.35 17.54 -18.26
N ALA A 117 3.46 17.97 -18.85
CA ALA A 117 3.48 18.84 -20.01
C ALA A 117 3.75 18.04 -21.30
N ILE A 118 3.04 18.39 -22.37
CA ILE A 118 3.23 17.83 -23.71
C ILE A 118 3.44 19.00 -24.66
N THR A 119 4.58 18.99 -25.36
CA THR A 119 4.91 19.97 -26.39
C THR A 119 5.27 19.27 -27.68
N ALA A 120 5.07 19.96 -28.80
CA ALA A 120 5.61 19.50 -30.07
C ALA A 120 6.10 20.68 -30.92
N ALA A 121 7.16 20.43 -31.68
CA ALA A 121 7.71 21.37 -32.66
C ALA A 121 8.02 20.65 -33.96
N GLU A 122 8.06 21.40 -35.08
CA GLU A 122 8.53 20.85 -36.36
C GLU A 122 9.97 20.34 -36.21
N ALA A 123 10.18 19.08 -36.62
CA ALA A 123 11.49 18.45 -36.62
C ALA A 123 12.24 18.84 -37.90
N PRO A 124 13.49 19.35 -37.80
CA PRO A 124 14.34 19.55 -38.96
C PRO A 124 14.51 18.27 -39.78
N ASP A 125 14.66 18.42 -41.09
CA ASP A 125 14.90 17.28 -41.98
C ASP A 125 16.17 16.52 -41.54
N GLY A 126 16.04 15.20 -41.40
CA GLY A 126 17.15 14.32 -40.99
C GLY A 126 17.44 14.29 -39.50
N LEU A 127 16.70 15.01 -38.65
CA LEU A 127 16.83 14.90 -37.19
C LEU A 127 16.49 13.47 -36.74
N THR A 128 17.43 12.81 -36.05
CA THR A 128 17.21 11.50 -35.46
C THR A 128 16.71 11.60 -34.02
N LEU A 129 16.04 10.54 -33.53
CA LEU A 129 15.60 10.46 -32.14
C LEU A 129 16.79 10.56 -31.16
N GLU A 130 17.92 9.97 -31.52
CA GLU A 130 19.14 9.98 -30.70
C GLU A 130 19.73 11.39 -30.61
N ASP A 131 19.87 12.09 -31.73
CA ASP A 131 20.37 13.47 -31.77
C ASP A 131 19.45 14.42 -30.98
N SER A 132 18.13 14.26 -31.17
CA SER A 132 17.13 15.04 -30.44
C SER A 132 17.19 14.80 -28.94
N THR A 133 17.34 13.55 -28.52
CA THR A 133 17.43 13.19 -27.10
C THR A 133 18.73 13.69 -26.48
N ALA A 134 19.85 13.56 -27.19
CA ALA A 134 21.14 14.07 -26.75
C ALA A 134 21.10 15.61 -26.55
N ALA A 135 20.45 16.34 -27.46
CA ALA A 135 20.28 17.78 -27.34
C ALA A 135 19.41 18.16 -26.12
N LEU A 136 18.31 17.44 -25.87
CA LEU A 136 17.49 17.66 -24.67
C LEU A 136 18.28 17.41 -23.39
N VAL A 137 18.98 16.27 -23.30
CA VAL A 137 19.81 15.94 -22.14
C VAL A 137 20.87 17.01 -21.90
N GLU A 138 21.54 17.49 -22.95
CA GLU A 138 22.54 18.55 -22.84
C GLU A 138 21.93 19.87 -22.32
N GLY A 139 20.72 20.22 -22.77
CA GLY A 139 19.99 21.39 -22.26
C GLY A 139 19.77 21.34 -20.75
N TYR A 140 19.35 20.18 -20.22
CA TYR A 140 19.05 20.01 -18.80
C TYR A 140 20.28 19.85 -17.89
N LYS A 141 21.45 19.49 -18.43
CA LYS A 141 22.69 19.43 -17.62
C LYS A 141 23.07 20.76 -16.98
N SER A 142 22.62 21.87 -17.55
CA SER A 142 22.85 23.21 -17.02
C SER A 142 21.97 23.54 -15.80
N MET A 143 20.95 22.72 -15.52
CA MET A 143 20.06 22.90 -14.39
C MET A 143 20.83 22.72 -13.06
N PRO A 144 20.67 23.63 -12.08
CA PRO A 144 21.33 23.46 -10.80
C PRO A 144 20.89 22.15 -10.13
N GLY A 145 21.84 21.44 -9.51
CA GLY A 145 21.55 20.16 -8.86
C GLY A 145 21.22 19.01 -9.82
N PHE A 146 21.50 19.16 -11.12
CA PHE A 146 21.27 18.10 -12.10
C PHE A 146 21.99 16.81 -11.68
N THR A 147 21.22 15.75 -11.44
CA THR A 147 21.78 14.42 -11.24
C THR A 147 20.97 13.35 -11.95
N GLN A 148 21.70 12.30 -12.36
CA GLN A 148 21.22 11.08 -12.98
C GLN A 148 20.63 11.29 -14.39
N VAL A 149 21.10 10.47 -15.33
CA VAL A 149 20.43 10.24 -16.61
C VAL A 149 20.30 8.73 -16.73
N LYS A 150 19.14 8.19 -16.37
CA LYS A 150 18.79 6.83 -16.78
C LYS A 150 18.06 6.95 -18.10
N GLU A 151 18.70 6.59 -19.20
CA GLU A 151 18.06 6.54 -20.50
C GLU A 151 17.56 5.12 -20.80
N ASP A 152 16.29 5.00 -21.16
CA ASP A 152 15.63 3.77 -21.58
C ASP A 152 14.98 3.99 -22.95
N LYS A 153 15.02 2.97 -23.84
CA LYS A 153 14.23 2.97 -25.07
C LYS A 153 12.84 2.41 -24.78
N ILE A 154 11.80 3.14 -25.14
CA ILE A 154 10.40 2.79 -24.94
C ILE A 154 9.57 3.07 -26.20
N GLU A 155 8.25 2.93 -26.11
CA GLU A 155 7.31 3.40 -27.12
C GLU A 155 6.38 4.45 -26.52
N LEU A 156 6.01 5.45 -27.31
CA LEU A 156 4.92 6.38 -27.02
C LEU A 156 3.94 6.31 -28.19
N GLY A 157 2.67 6.00 -27.96
CA GLY A 157 1.69 5.88 -29.04
C GLY A 157 2.13 4.96 -30.19
N LYS A 158 2.84 3.86 -29.87
CA LYS A 158 3.45 2.91 -30.83
C LYS A 158 4.59 3.47 -31.70
N ALA A 159 5.09 4.67 -31.42
CA ALA A 159 6.30 5.20 -32.03
C ALA A 159 7.50 4.94 -31.10
N PRO A 160 8.69 4.63 -31.66
CA PRO A 160 9.92 4.58 -30.88
C PRO A 160 10.16 5.88 -30.13
N ALA A 161 10.53 5.78 -28.86
CA ALA A 161 10.76 6.92 -27.99
C ALA A 161 11.96 6.66 -27.06
N SER A 162 12.63 7.73 -26.65
CA SER A 162 13.64 7.71 -25.60
C SER A 162 13.05 8.28 -24.33
N LYS A 163 13.20 7.57 -23.21
CA LYS A 163 12.83 8.05 -21.89
C LYS A 163 14.09 8.34 -21.10
N PHE A 164 14.13 9.47 -20.40
CA PHE A 164 15.13 9.67 -19.36
C PHE A 164 14.57 10.32 -18.11
N VAL A 165 15.17 9.97 -16.96
CA VAL A 165 14.81 10.48 -15.63
C VAL A 165 16.02 11.15 -15.01
N PHE A 166 15.80 12.33 -14.44
CA PHE A 166 16.81 13.13 -13.76
C PHE A 166 16.20 13.88 -12.57
N THR A 167 17.05 14.45 -11.73
CA THR A 167 16.67 15.42 -10.70
C THR A 167 17.37 16.74 -10.95
N GLY A 168 16.82 17.84 -10.45
CA GLY A 168 17.40 19.18 -10.57
C GLY A 168 16.66 20.17 -9.68
N LYS A 169 17.02 21.45 -9.77
CA LYS A 169 16.38 22.54 -9.02
C LYS A 169 15.68 23.54 -9.94
N MET A 170 14.47 23.92 -9.59
CA MET A 170 13.71 25.00 -10.23
C MET A 170 13.28 26.01 -9.17
N GLU A 171 13.67 27.27 -9.32
CA GLU A 171 13.37 28.34 -8.33
C GLU A 171 13.67 27.93 -6.87
N ASP A 172 14.83 27.28 -6.66
CA ASP A 172 15.33 26.72 -5.40
C ASP A 172 14.64 25.45 -4.87
N GLU A 173 13.57 24.98 -5.51
CA GLU A 173 12.89 23.74 -5.18
C GLU A 173 13.52 22.53 -5.88
N ASP A 174 13.72 21.44 -5.15
CA ASP A 174 14.19 20.17 -5.72
C ASP A 174 13.06 19.51 -6.50
N MET A 175 13.38 19.06 -7.72
CA MET A 175 12.44 18.45 -8.64
C MET A 175 12.96 17.11 -9.13
N LYS A 176 12.05 16.16 -9.34
CA LYS A 176 12.31 14.91 -10.06
C LYS A 176 11.53 14.95 -11.37
N CYS A 177 12.21 14.65 -12.46
CA CYS A 177 11.69 14.85 -13.81
C CYS A 177 11.82 13.55 -14.63
N MET A 178 10.81 13.24 -15.43
CA MET A 178 10.85 12.24 -16.49
C MET A 178 10.53 12.92 -17.81
N ILE A 179 11.38 12.69 -18.81
CA ILE A 179 11.16 13.13 -20.18
C ILE A 179 11.01 11.91 -21.06
N ILE A 180 9.99 11.93 -21.92
CA ILE A 180 9.83 11.03 -23.04
C ILE A 180 9.90 11.86 -24.32
N ASN A 181 10.88 11.55 -25.16
CA ASN A 181 11.11 12.18 -26.44
C ASN A 181 10.78 11.22 -27.57
N THR A 182 10.13 11.71 -28.63
CA THR A 182 9.87 10.92 -29.84
C THR A 182 9.76 11.81 -31.07
N ILE A 183 10.03 11.25 -32.25
CA ILE A 183 9.87 11.93 -33.53
C ILE A 183 8.81 11.19 -34.33
N LYS A 184 7.73 11.89 -34.67
CA LYS A 184 6.60 11.32 -35.43
C LYS A 184 5.99 12.39 -36.33
N ASN A 185 5.64 12.01 -37.56
CA ASN A 185 4.97 12.89 -38.53
C ASN A 185 5.67 14.25 -38.73
N LYS A 186 7.01 14.23 -38.81
CA LYS A 186 7.87 15.43 -38.90
C LYS A 186 7.79 16.39 -37.72
N LYS A 187 7.29 15.93 -36.57
CA LYS A 187 7.30 16.68 -35.32
C LYS A 187 8.16 15.96 -34.28
N ALA A 188 8.89 16.72 -33.48
CA ALA A 188 9.54 16.27 -32.27
C ALA A 188 8.61 16.54 -31.09
N TYR A 189 8.23 15.48 -30.37
CA TYR A 189 7.34 15.55 -29.22
C TYR A 189 8.14 15.36 -27.95
N VAL A 190 7.85 16.19 -26.95
CA VAL A 190 8.39 16.06 -25.60
C VAL A 190 7.23 15.94 -24.63
N VAL A 191 7.20 14.82 -23.91
CA VAL A 191 6.33 14.62 -22.74
C VAL A 191 7.21 14.77 -21.51
N LEU A 192 6.96 15.80 -20.71
CA LEU A 192 7.67 16.09 -19.47
C LEU A 192 6.74 15.86 -18.29
N TYR A 193 7.07 14.90 -17.45
CA TYR A 193 6.50 14.79 -16.11
C TYR A 193 7.49 15.38 -15.10
N MET A 194 7.05 16.33 -14.28
CA MET A 194 7.83 16.88 -13.20
C MET A 194 7.02 16.95 -11.92
N ALA A 195 7.66 16.69 -10.79
CA ALA A 195 7.05 16.79 -9.48
C ALA A 195 8.11 17.05 -8.43
N ILE A 196 7.67 17.60 -7.29
CA ILE A 196 8.48 17.58 -6.07
C ILE A 196 8.73 16.11 -5.65
N PRO A 197 9.89 15.77 -5.05
CA PRO A 197 10.29 14.39 -4.78
C PRO A 197 9.22 13.54 -4.07
N ASP A 198 8.56 14.12 -3.05
CA ASP A 198 7.53 13.43 -2.26
C ASP A 198 6.24 13.13 -3.04
N GLN A 199 5.99 13.86 -4.12
CA GLN A 199 4.81 13.71 -4.98
C GLN A 199 5.10 12.91 -6.24
N TYR A 200 6.38 12.73 -6.58
CA TYR A 200 6.74 12.07 -7.83
C TYR A 200 6.22 10.63 -7.89
N ASP A 201 6.56 9.81 -6.89
CA ASP A 201 6.18 8.40 -6.88
C ASP A 201 4.68 8.23 -6.55
N THR A 202 4.07 9.21 -5.86
CA THR A 202 2.64 9.24 -5.55
C THR A 202 1.78 9.37 -6.81
N ASN A 203 2.16 10.26 -7.74
CA ASN A 203 1.38 10.52 -8.97
C ASN A 203 1.85 9.67 -10.17
N LEU A 204 2.98 8.96 -10.04
CA LEU A 204 3.54 8.15 -11.14
C LEU A 204 2.54 7.14 -11.74
N PRO A 205 1.68 6.43 -10.97
CA PRO A 205 0.72 5.50 -11.56
C PRO A 205 -0.28 6.16 -12.52
N ASP A 206 -0.76 7.37 -12.18
CA ASP A 206 -1.66 8.13 -13.06
C ASP A 206 -0.95 8.63 -14.31
N ILE A 207 0.31 9.05 -14.15
CA ILE A 207 1.17 9.48 -15.26
C ILE A 207 1.43 8.32 -16.22
N GLU A 208 1.70 7.11 -15.71
CA GLU A 208 1.91 5.92 -16.52
C GLU A 208 0.63 5.51 -17.27
N GLU A 209 -0.55 5.58 -16.65
CA GLU A 209 -1.81 5.31 -17.34
C GLU A 209 -2.11 6.36 -18.42
N ALA A 210 -1.83 7.63 -18.13
CA ALA A 210 -1.95 8.71 -19.12
C ALA A 210 -1.03 8.45 -20.33
N ILE A 211 0.27 8.17 -20.09
CA ILE A 211 1.24 7.86 -21.15
C ILE A 211 0.82 6.63 -21.97
N LYS A 212 0.30 5.60 -21.31
CA LYS A 212 -0.19 4.37 -21.96
C LYS A 212 -1.40 4.61 -22.86
N SER A 213 -2.25 5.58 -22.50
CA SER A 213 -3.40 6.00 -23.31
C SER A 213 -3.04 6.95 -24.46
N PHE A 214 -1.79 7.42 -24.53
CA PHE A 214 -1.34 8.37 -25.54
C PHE A 214 -1.41 7.75 -26.94
N GLU A 215 -2.04 8.46 -27.87
CA GLU A 215 -2.09 8.09 -29.27
C GLU A 215 -1.84 9.32 -30.16
N PHE A 216 -1.05 9.13 -31.21
CA PHE A 216 -0.96 10.12 -32.28
C PHE A 216 -2.25 10.13 -33.10
N THR A 217 -2.68 11.31 -33.50
CA THR A 217 -3.79 11.50 -34.43
C THR A 217 -3.26 11.95 -35.80
N GLU A 218 -4.11 11.85 -36.82
CA GLU A 218 -3.83 12.32 -38.18
C GLU A 218 -4.20 13.79 -38.36
#